data_AF-A0A539D882-F1
#
_entry.id   AF-A0A539D882-F1
#
_cell.length_a   1.000
_cell.length_b   1.000
_cell.length_c   1.000
_cell.angle_alpha   90.00
_cell.angle_beta   90.00
_cell.angle_gamma   90.00
#
_symmetry.space_group_name_H-M   'P 1'
#
loop_
_entity.id
_entity.type
_entity.pdbx_description
1 polymer ?
#
loop_
_entity_poly.entity_id
_entity_poly.type
_entity_poly.pdbx_seq_one_letter_code
_entity_poly.pdbx_strand_id
1 'polypeptide(L)'
;MTQAPLRRLLDLPGIDDLELKALMKPRAADPDELYEFPEIAEAIDAAARAAFGLTPDEAAAVARPADWDPIERLDPADMAEAFAAEGWDVLDSRRKPLRMLAHWALPLALAMRGVAGELPFHAEPDRPVTDWGSNLKAEATRFRKR
;
A
#
# COMPACT_ATOMS: atom_id res chain seq x y z
N MET A 1 16.89 -2.73 20.57
CA MET A 1 15.82 -3.70 20.27
C MET A 1 15.52 -3.54 18.79
N THR A 2 15.78 -4.55 17.97
CA THR A 2 15.41 -4.54 16.56
C THR A 2 13.89 -4.62 16.48
N GLN A 3 13.25 -3.51 16.16
CA GLN A 3 11.81 -3.45 15.88
C GLN A 3 11.51 -4.45 14.76
N ALA A 4 10.47 -5.27 14.91
CA ALA A 4 10.03 -6.17 13.86
C ALA A 4 9.76 -5.37 12.57
N PRO A 5 10.11 -5.90 11.38
CA PRO A 5 9.86 -5.20 10.13
C PRO A 5 8.36 -4.92 9.98
N LEU A 6 8.02 -3.68 9.64
CA LEU A 6 6.64 -3.25 9.42
C LEU A 6 6.07 -3.94 8.18
N ARG A 7 4.78 -4.29 8.22
CA ARG A 7 4.06 -4.80 7.04
C ARG A 7 3.84 -3.65 6.07
N ARG A 8 4.28 -3.78 4.81
CA ARG A 8 4.20 -2.66 3.87
C ARG A 8 2.89 -2.70 3.11
N LEU A 9 2.18 -1.57 3.08
CA LEU A 9 0.94 -1.45 2.32
C LEU A 9 1.18 -1.62 0.81
N LEU A 10 2.34 -1.16 0.32
CA LEU A 10 2.79 -1.36 -1.06
C LEU A 10 2.90 -2.82 -1.49
N ASP A 11 3.16 -3.73 -0.56
CA ASP A 11 3.37 -5.14 -0.88
C ASP A 11 2.02 -5.88 -1.09
N LEU A 12 0.89 -5.21 -0.85
CA LEU A 12 -0.44 -5.78 -1.11
C LEU A 12 -0.76 -5.79 -2.61
N PRO A 13 -1.56 -6.78 -3.09
CA PRO A 13 -1.86 -6.94 -4.52
C PRO A 13 -2.42 -5.68 -5.16
N GLY A 14 -1.75 -5.20 -6.22
CA GLY A 14 -2.21 -4.07 -7.04
C GLY A 14 -1.95 -2.68 -6.47
N ILE A 15 -1.50 -2.55 -5.22
CA ILE A 15 -1.28 -1.23 -4.60
C ILE A 15 -0.06 -0.51 -5.21
N ASP A 16 1.07 -1.20 -5.39
CA ASP A 16 2.26 -0.59 -6.02
C ASP A 16 2.00 -0.12 -7.47
N ASP A 17 1.22 -0.89 -8.23
CA ASP A 17 0.83 -0.52 -9.60
C ASP A 17 -0.04 0.75 -9.62
N LEU A 18 -0.95 0.89 -8.65
CA LEU A 18 -1.78 2.10 -8.50
C LEU A 18 -0.94 3.31 -8.05
N GLU A 19 0.03 3.11 -7.16
CA GLU A 19 0.98 4.14 -6.76
C GLU A 19 1.82 4.64 -7.95
N LEU A 20 2.27 3.74 -8.80
CA LEU A 20 2.98 4.09 -10.03
C LEU A 20 2.08 4.86 -11.01
N LYS A 21 0.80 4.47 -11.15
CA LYS A 21 -0.18 5.21 -11.96
C LYS A 21 -0.44 6.61 -11.39
N ALA A 22 -0.54 6.75 -10.07
CA ALA A 22 -0.74 8.02 -9.39
C ALA A 22 0.43 9.01 -9.60
N LEU A 23 1.65 8.50 -9.77
CA LEU A 23 2.79 9.34 -10.17
C LEU A 23 2.55 10.02 -11.53
N MET A 24 1.93 9.30 -12.47
CA MET A 24 1.66 9.78 -13.82
C MET A 24 0.37 10.59 -13.91
N LYS A 25 -0.62 10.29 -13.06
CA LYS A 25 -1.93 10.97 -12.99
C LYS A 25 -2.25 11.35 -11.54
N PRO A 26 -1.62 12.40 -10.98
CA PRO A 26 -1.77 12.74 -9.56
C PRO A 26 -3.21 13.02 -9.11
N ARG A 27 -4.05 13.62 -9.98
CA ARG A 27 -5.46 13.88 -9.66
C ARG A 27 -6.26 12.60 -9.38
N ALA A 28 -5.86 11.45 -9.94
CA ALA A 28 -6.54 10.18 -9.67
C ALA A 28 -6.29 9.65 -8.24
N ALA A 29 -5.33 10.23 -7.51
CA ALA A 29 -5.08 9.89 -6.13
C ALA A 29 -6.01 10.60 -5.15
N ASP A 30 -6.69 11.66 -5.60
CA ASP A 30 -7.69 12.37 -4.81
C ASP A 30 -9.06 11.65 -4.96
N PRO A 31 -9.65 11.14 -3.86
CA PRO A 31 -10.97 10.52 -3.90
C PRO A 31 -12.06 11.41 -4.50
N ASP A 32 -12.00 12.72 -4.27
CA ASP A 32 -13.02 13.65 -4.74
C ASP A 32 -12.97 13.86 -6.27
N GLU A 33 -11.82 13.60 -6.89
CA GLU A 33 -11.57 13.77 -8.34
C GLU A 33 -11.61 12.42 -9.09
N LEU A 34 -11.78 11.31 -8.37
CA LEU A 34 -11.66 9.96 -8.91
C LEU A 34 -12.68 9.66 -10.02
N TYR A 35 -13.83 10.35 -10.01
CA TYR A 35 -14.86 10.23 -11.05
C TYR A 35 -14.36 10.60 -12.46
N GLU A 36 -13.29 11.40 -12.59
CA GLU A 36 -12.65 11.72 -13.88
C GLU A 36 -11.83 10.54 -14.44
N PHE A 37 -11.59 9.50 -13.63
CA PHE A 37 -10.70 8.38 -13.94
C PHE A 37 -11.38 7.02 -13.69
N PRO A 38 -12.46 6.67 -14.42
CA PRO A 38 -13.25 5.45 -14.16
C PRO A 38 -12.40 4.17 -14.21
N GLU A 39 -11.46 4.10 -15.15
CA GLU A 39 -10.50 2.98 -15.29
C GLU A 39 -9.60 2.79 -14.05
N ILE A 40 -9.28 3.89 -13.36
CA ILE A 40 -8.49 3.87 -12.12
C ILE A 40 -9.39 3.55 -10.94
N ALA A 41 -10.61 4.08 -10.90
CA ALA A 41 -11.61 3.74 -9.89
C ALA A 41 -11.88 2.22 -9.86
N GLU A 42 -12.12 1.61 -11.02
CA GLU A 42 -12.31 0.16 -11.12
C GLU A 42 -11.07 -0.64 -10.66
N ALA A 43 -9.87 -0.14 -10.97
CA ALA A 43 -8.63 -0.76 -10.52
C ALA A 43 -8.42 -0.61 -9.00
N ILE A 44 -8.84 0.51 -8.41
CA ILE A 44 -8.85 0.72 -6.96
C ILE A 44 -9.79 -0.29 -6.30
N ASP A 45 -11.02 -0.44 -6.81
CA ASP A 45 -11.99 -1.39 -6.27
C ASP A 45 -11.48 -2.84 -6.35
N ALA A 46 -10.86 -3.21 -7.47
CA ALA A 46 -10.27 -4.54 -7.65
C ALA A 46 -9.12 -4.78 -6.65
N ALA A 47 -8.22 -3.81 -6.50
CA ALA A 47 -7.11 -3.89 -5.54
C ALA A 47 -7.63 -3.93 -4.10
N ALA A 48 -8.62 -3.11 -3.75
CA ALA A 48 -9.24 -3.08 -2.43
C ALA A 48 -9.88 -4.43 -2.08
N ARG A 49 -10.65 -5.01 -3.01
CA ARG A 49 -11.24 -6.34 -2.82
C ARG A 49 -10.19 -7.43 -2.64
N ALA A 50 -9.08 -7.37 -3.40
CA ALA A 50 -7.99 -8.33 -3.26
C ALA A 50 -7.20 -8.16 -1.95
N ALA A 51 -7.00 -6.92 -1.51
CA ALA A 51 -6.18 -6.58 -0.34
C ALA A 51 -6.94 -6.62 0.99
N PHE A 52 -8.23 -6.27 0.97
CA PHE A 52 -9.06 -6.06 2.16
C PHE A 52 -10.36 -6.87 2.15
N GLY A 53 -10.78 -7.43 1.02
CA GLY A 53 -12.09 -8.09 0.89
C GLY A 53 -13.27 -7.12 0.72
N LEU A 54 -13.02 -5.81 0.63
CA LEU A 54 -14.03 -4.77 0.36
C LEU A 54 -13.44 -3.58 -0.39
N THR A 55 -14.31 -2.81 -1.04
CA THR A 55 -14.00 -1.54 -1.72
C THR A 55 -13.92 -0.35 -0.75
N PRO A 56 -13.31 0.79 -1.13
CA PRO A 56 -13.32 2.00 -0.31
C PRO A 56 -14.74 2.52 -0.02
N ASP A 57 -15.65 2.42 -0.99
CA ASP A 57 -17.06 2.83 -0.81
C ASP A 57 -17.79 1.92 0.18
N GLU A 58 -17.59 0.60 0.07
CA GLU A 58 -18.11 -0.35 1.06
C GLU A 58 -17.53 -0.06 2.46
N ALA A 59 -16.25 0.32 2.55
CA ALA A 59 -15.59 0.68 3.81
C ALA A 59 -16.21 1.94 4.43
N ALA A 60 -16.52 2.95 3.60
CA ALA A 60 -17.16 4.19 4.02
C ALA A 60 -18.57 3.95 4.59
N ALA A 61 -19.27 2.92 4.13
CA ALA A 61 -20.61 2.53 4.58
C ALA A 61 -20.60 1.69 5.89
N VAL A 62 -19.46 1.20 6.34
CA VAL A 62 -19.36 0.39 7.57
C VAL A 62 -19.70 1.23 8.81
N ALA A 63 -20.61 0.72 9.64
CA ALA A 63 -20.92 1.31 10.94
C ALA A 63 -19.71 1.17 11.87
N ARG A 64 -19.21 2.31 12.38
CA ARG A 64 -18.04 2.37 13.26
C ARG A 64 -18.45 2.19 14.72
N PRO A 65 -17.65 1.48 15.55
CA PRO A 65 -17.82 1.45 16.99
C PRO A 65 -17.81 2.85 17.62
N ALA A 66 -18.39 2.99 18.82
CA ALA A 66 -18.49 4.28 19.51
C ALA A 66 -17.12 4.86 19.92
N ASP A 67 -16.13 4.00 20.13
CA ASP A 67 -14.75 4.31 20.49
C ASP A 67 -13.81 4.31 19.27
N TRP A 68 -14.35 4.48 18.06
CA TRP A 68 -13.54 4.52 16.85
C TRP A 68 -12.52 5.67 16.86
N ASP A 69 -11.25 5.32 16.74
CA ASP A 69 -10.15 6.25 16.56
C ASP A 69 -9.90 6.52 15.06
N PRO A 70 -10.22 7.72 14.55
CA PRO A 70 -10.28 7.98 13.11
C PRO A 70 -8.89 8.31 12.51
N ILE A 71 -7.95 7.35 12.55
CA ILE A 71 -6.62 7.47 11.93
C ILE A 71 -6.72 7.90 10.46
N GLU A 72 -7.75 7.45 9.75
CA GLU A 72 -8.00 7.76 8.34
C GLU A 72 -8.31 9.24 8.05
N ARG A 73 -8.52 10.06 9.09
CA ARG A 73 -8.82 11.49 8.99
C ARG A 73 -7.66 12.39 9.40
N LEU A 74 -6.56 11.81 9.87
CA LEU A 74 -5.35 12.55 10.19
C LEU A 74 -4.72 13.11 8.91
N ASP A 75 -3.85 14.10 9.05
CA ASP A 75 -3.03 14.50 7.91
C ASP A 75 -2.06 13.37 7.52
N PRO A 76 -1.53 13.35 6.28
CA PRO A 76 -0.75 12.22 5.80
C PRO A 76 0.50 11.88 6.63
N ALA A 77 1.12 12.85 7.31
CA ALA A 77 2.29 12.59 8.14
C ALA A 77 1.88 11.90 9.45
N ASP A 78 0.90 12.46 10.16
CA ASP A 78 0.36 11.89 11.39
C ASP A 78 -0.28 10.51 11.16
N MET A 79 -0.96 10.34 10.02
CA MET A 79 -1.52 9.06 9.59
C MET A 79 -0.43 7.99 9.42
N ALA A 80 0.72 8.36 8.84
CA ALA A 80 1.83 7.43 8.65
C ALA A 80 2.46 7.00 9.98
N GLU A 81 2.57 7.91 10.94
CA GLU A 81 3.05 7.58 12.29
C GLU A 81 2.07 6.66 13.03
N ALA A 82 0.76 6.95 12.94
CA ALA A 82 -0.29 6.15 13.55
C ALA A 82 -0.33 4.72 12.97
N PHE A 83 -0.26 4.56 11.64
CA PHE A 83 -0.19 3.22 11.03
C PHE A 83 1.11 2.48 11.39
N ALA A 84 2.23 3.19 11.50
CA ALA A 84 3.49 2.58 11.92
C ALA A 84 3.43 2.06 13.36
N ALA A 85 2.76 2.77 14.27
CA ALA A 85 2.50 2.31 15.64
C ALA A 85 1.69 1.00 15.68
N GLU A 86 0.82 0.80 14.69
CA GLU A 86 0.00 -0.41 14.50
C GLU A 86 0.69 -1.48 13.63
N GLY A 87 1.97 -1.30 13.30
CA GLY A 87 2.78 -2.29 12.59
C GLY A 87 2.65 -2.26 11.06
N TRP A 88 2.25 -1.14 10.48
CA TRP A 88 2.11 -0.93 9.03
C TRP A 88 2.99 0.21 8.50
N ASP A 89 3.68 -0.04 7.40
CA ASP A 89 4.44 0.97 6.64
C ASP A 89 3.60 1.44 5.45
N VAL A 90 3.13 2.68 5.52
CA VAL A 90 2.33 3.36 4.50
C VAL A 90 3.14 4.43 3.76
N LEU A 91 4.44 4.21 3.63
CA LEU A 91 5.38 5.13 3.02
C LEU A 91 5.98 4.55 1.73
N ASP A 92 6.33 5.45 0.81
CA ASP A 92 7.09 5.11 -0.40
C ASP A 92 8.58 4.87 -0.09
N SER A 93 9.35 4.48 -1.12
CA SER A 93 10.79 4.24 -1.00
C SER A 93 11.60 5.49 -0.62
N ARG A 94 11.01 6.68 -0.72
CA ARG A 94 11.60 7.97 -0.30
C ARG A 94 11.07 8.43 1.06
N ARG A 95 10.38 7.54 1.80
CA ARG A 95 9.79 7.82 3.13
C ARG A 95 8.74 8.92 3.12
N LYS A 96 8.02 9.11 2.01
CA LYS A 96 6.84 9.97 1.93
C LYS A 96 5.56 9.14 2.02
N PRO A 97 4.46 9.67 2.59
CA PRO A 97 3.16 9.00 2.51
C PRO A 97 2.80 8.62 1.08
N LEU A 98 2.21 7.44 0.92
CA LEU A 98 1.74 6.95 -0.37
C LEU A 98 0.74 7.93 -1.00
N ARG A 99 0.77 8.05 -2.32
CA ARG A 99 -0.10 9.00 -3.06
C ARG A 99 -1.55 8.60 -2.91
N MET A 100 -1.83 7.31 -3.04
CA MET A 100 -3.16 6.71 -2.96
C MET A 100 -3.58 6.41 -1.52
N LEU A 101 -2.82 6.85 -0.49
CA LEU A 101 -3.10 6.51 0.91
C LEU A 101 -4.54 6.84 1.32
N ALA A 102 -5.12 7.93 0.80
CA ALA A 102 -6.50 8.33 1.07
C ALA A 102 -7.53 7.24 0.70
N HIS A 103 -7.26 6.42 -0.33
CA HIS A 103 -8.13 5.32 -0.74
C HIS A 103 -8.02 4.10 0.17
N TRP A 104 -6.89 3.94 0.85
CA TRP A 104 -6.54 2.74 1.61
C TRP A 104 -6.69 2.90 3.10
N ALA A 105 -6.60 4.12 3.62
CA ALA A 105 -6.52 4.38 5.05
C ALA A 105 -7.71 3.80 5.83
N LEU A 106 -8.95 4.04 5.37
CA LEU A 106 -10.13 3.51 6.03
C LEU A 106 -10.25 1.97 5.90
N PRO A 107 -10.16 1.36 4.70
CA PRO A 107 -10.13 -0.11 4.58
C PRO A 107 -9.08 -0.77 5.47
N LEU A 108 -7.86 -0.21 5.49
CA LEU A 108 -6.76 -0.71 6.31
C LEU A 108 -7.07 -0.61 7.81
N ALA A 109 -7.54 0.55 8.28
CA ALA A 109 -7.90 0.74 9.68
C ALA A 109 -9.02 -0.20 10.15
N LEU A 110 -10.04 -0.43 9.31
CA LEU A 110 -11.14 -1.35 9.61
C LEU A 110 -10.65 -2.79 9.72
N ALA A 111 -9.83 -3.23 8.76
CA ALA A 111 -9.34 -4.60 8.71
C ALA A 111 -8.36 -4.89 9.87
N MET A 112 -7.48 -3.93 10.19
CA MET A 112 -6.55 -4.03 11.33
C MET A 112 -7.26 -4.19 12.67
N ARG A 113 -8.38 -3.50 12.85
CA ARG A 113 -9.17 -3.52 14.09
C ARG A 113 -10.24 -4.62 14.10
N GLY A 114 -10.32 -5.43 13.04
CA GLY A 114 -11.30 -6.50 12.92
C GLY A 114 -12.76 -6.03 12.85
N VAL A 115 -13.00 -4.78 12.44
CA VAL A 115 -14.35 -4.21 12.31
C VAL A 115 -15.00 -4.64 11.01
N ALA A 116 -14.26 -4.55 9.90
CA ALA A 116 -14.68 -5.01 8.59
C ALA A 116 -13.47 -5.24 7.70
N GLY A 117 -13.63 -6.13 6.72
CA GLY A 117 -12.54 -6.55 5.87
C GLY A 117 -11.62 -7.54 6.54
N GLU A 118 -10.77 -8.12 5.71
CA GLU A 118 -9.78 -9.11 6.08
C GLU A 118 -8.46 -8.70 5.45
N LEU A 119 -7.35 -8.98 6.12
CA LEU A 119 -6.02 -8.86 5.54
C LEU A 119 -5.56 -10.28 5.17
N PRO A 120 -5.93 -10.81 3.99
CA PRO A 120 -5.60 -12.17 3.60
C PRO A 120 -4.10 -12.39 3.37
N PHE A 121 -3.26 -11.37 3.52
CA PHE A 121 -1.84 -11.44 3.18
C PHE A 121 -0.96 -11.87 4.36
N HIS A 122 -0.41 -13.08 4.22
CA HIS A 122 0.87 -13.45 4.81
C HIS A 122 1.96 -12.89 3.91
N ALA A 123 2.85 -12.04 4.44
CA ALA A 123 4.04 -11.60 3.73
C ALA A 123 4.77 -12.82 3.15
N GLU A 124 4.83 -12.94 1.82
CA GLU A 124 5.79 -13.83 1.19
C GLU A 124 7.16 -13.43 1.76
N PRO A 125 7.92 -14.35 2.39
CA PRO A 125 9.22 -14.02 2.94
C PRO A 125 10.07 -13.39 1.85
N ASP A 126 10.71 -12.26 2.19
CA ASP A 126 11.57 -11.42 1.34
C ASP A 126 11.96 -12.16 0.06
N ARG A 127 11.34 -11.77 -1.07
CA ARG A 127 11.88 -12.20 -2.35
C ARG A 127 13.35 -11.83 -2.33
N PRO A 128 14.28 -12.78 -2.51
CA PRO A 128 15.69 -12.43 -2.52
C PRO A 128 15.83 -11.36 -3.58
N VAL A 129 16.37 -10.20 -3.18
CA VAL A 129 16.81 -9.17 -4.11
C VAL A 129 17.66 -9.90 -5.13
N THR A 130 17.12 -10.11 -6.33
CA THR A 130 17.90 -10.70 -7.41
C THR A 130 19.02 -9.71 -7.66
N ASP A 131 20.19 -10.04 -7.14
CA ASP A 131 21.43 -9.33 -7.37
C ASP A 131 21.82 -9.52 -8.84
N TRP A 132 21.12 -8.78 -9.70
CA TRP A 132 21.31 -8.78 -11.15
C TRP A 132 22.73 -8.32 -11.50
N GLY A 133 23.42 -7.63 -10.58
CA GLY A 133 24.81 -7.22 -10.70
C GLY A 133 25.83 -8.36 -10.56
N SER A 134 25.49 -9.43 -9.85
CA SER A 134 26.42 -10.55 -9.63
C SER A 134 26.61 -11.45 -10.85
N ASN A 135 25.57 -11.63 -11.68
CA ASN A 135 25.69 -12.41 -12.94
C ASN A 135 26.47 -11.64 -14.03
N LEU A 136 26.32 -10.33 -14.12
CA LEU A 136 27.05 -9.49 -15.09
C LEU A 136 28.57 -9.47 -14.84
N LYS A 137 28.98 -9.48 -13.56
CA LYS A 137 30.40 -9.53 -13.19
C LYS A 137 31.05 -10.88 -13.50
N ALA A 138 30.28 -11.97 -13.43
CA ALA A 138 30.76 -13.31 -13.76
C ALA A 138 30.93 -13.53 -15.29
N GLU A 139 30.11 -12.86 -16.11
CA GLU A 139 30.26 -12.91 -17.58
C GLU A 139 31.41 -12.03 -18.08
N ALA A 140 31.65 -10.87 -17.47
CA ALA A 140 32.74 -9.97 -17.88
C ALA A 140 34.15 -10.61 -17.74
N THR A 141 34.36 -11.51 -16.78
CA THR A 141 35.63 -12.24 -16.61
C THR A 141 35.84 -13.35 -17.66
N ARG A 142 34.78 -13.84 -18.31
CA ARG A 142 34.90 -14.85 -19.39
C ARG A 142 35.33 -14.23 -20.72
N PHE A 143 35.02 -12.95 -20.97
CA PHE A 143 35.42 -12.25 -22.19
C PHE A 143 36.86 -11.71 -22.15
N ARG A 144 37.52 -11.70 -20.99
CA ARG A 144 38.91 -11.24 -20.85
C ARG A 144 39.91 -12.40 -20.88
N LYS A 145 39.76 -13.31 -21.84
CA LYS A 145 40.78 -14.29 -22.25
C LYS A 145 40.66 -14.60 -23.74
N ARG A 146 41.14 -13.67 -24.57
CA ARG A 146 41.94 -13.92 -25.77
C ARG A 146 42.95 -12.80 -25.91
#